data_AF-A0A7H0ML13-F1
#
_entry.id   AF-A0A7H0ML13-F1
#
_cell.length_a   1.000
_cell.length_b   1.000
_cell.length_c   1.000
_cell.angle_alpha   90.00
_cell.angle_beta   90.00
_cell.angle_gamma   90.00
#
_symmetry.space_group_name_H-M   'P 1'
#
loop_
_entity.id
_entity.type
_entity.pdbx_description
1 polymer ?
#
loop_
_entity_poly.entity_id
_entity_poly.type
_entity_poly.pdbx_seq_one_letter_code
_entity_poly.pdbx_strand_id
1 'polypeptide(L)' 'MLKDPERSGAHRLIISSVRHNADSDACLKEILGENPLYKTSVVIRAAIVGLRRMDKTAREQLIIEAAPND' A
#
# COMPACT_ATOMS: atom_id res chain seq x y z
N MET A 1 37.23 -3.62 -10.52
CA MET A 1 36.07 -3.20 -9.70
C MET A 1 35.31 -4.46 -9.32
N LEU A 2 35.26 -4.82 -8.03
CA LEU A 2 34.52 -5.99 -7.56
C LEU A 2 33.02 -5.77 -7.80
N LYS A 3 32.36 -6.72 -8.47
CA LYS A 3 30.91 -6.84 -8.46
C LYS A 3 30.52 -7.45 -7.12
N ASP A 4 29.79 -6.70 -6.30
CA ASP A 4 29.11 -7.24 -5.14
C ASP A 4 28.12 -8.34 -5.59
N PRO A 5 28.27 -9.60 -5.14
CA PRO A 5 27.37 -10.68 -5.53
C PRO A 5 26.05 -10.70 -4.73
N GLU A 6 25.94 -9.89 -3.68
CA GLU A 6 24.86 -9.99 -2.68
C GLU A 6 23.87 -8.82 -2.73
N ARG A 7 23.58 -8.28 -3.92
CA ARG A 7 22.33 -7.53 -4.11
C ARG A 7 21.28 -8.53 -4.57
N SER A 8 20.73 -9.27 -3.62
CA SER A 8 19.38 -9.83 -3.71
C SER A 8 18.44 -8.65 -3.98
N GLY A 9 18.32 -8.29 -5.26
CA GLY A 9 17.42 -7.25 -5.71
C GLY A 9 16.04 -7.76 -5.36
N ALA A 10 15.46 -7.21 -4.29
CA ALA A 10 14.12 -7.53 -3.83
C ALA A 10 13.25 -7.75 -5.06
N HIS A 11 12.84 -9.01 -5.29
CA HIS A 11 12.09 -9.38 -6.48
C HIS A 11 10.90 -8.42 -6.57
N ARG A 12 10.96 -7.48 -7.52
CA ARG A 12 9.85 -6.58 -7.81
C ARG A 12 8.78 -7.42 -8.48
N LEU A 13 7.99 -8.12 -7.67
CA LEU A 13 6.73 -8.68 -8.11
C LEU A 13 5.82 -7.48 -8.38
N ILE A 14 5.61 -7.18 -9.67
CA ILE A 14 4.60 -6.20 -10.09
C ILE A 14 3.26 -6.92 -9.97
N ILE A 15 2.66 -6.85 -8.77
CA ILE A 15 1.38 -7.51 -8.50
C ILE A 15 0.27 -6.49 -8.76
N SER A 16 -0.40 -6.70 -9.90
CA SER A 16 -1.76 -6.31 -10.29
C SER A 16 -2.21 -4.84 -10.20
N SER A 17 -2.95 -4.42 -11.23
CA SER A 17 -3.82 -3.23 -11.20
C SER A 17 -4.88 -3.39 -10.10
N VAL A 18 -4.93 -2.45 -9.17
CA VAL A 18 -5.97 -2.34 -8.14
C VAL A 18 -7.04 -1.38 -8.64
N ARG A 19 -8.32 -1.77 -8.55
CA ARG A 19 -9.44 -0.87 -8.84
C ARG A 19 -9.79 -0.09 -7.58
N HIS A 20 -9.83 1.23 -7.69
CA HIS A 20 -10.28 2.14 -6.65
C HIS A 20 -11.71 2.61 -6.96
N ASN A 21 -12.57 2.67 -5.95
CA ASN A 21 -13.79 3.49 -6.01
C ASN A 21 -13.43 4.99 -5.85
N ALA A 22 -14.40 5.88 -6.06
CA ALA A 22 -14.17 7.33 -5.99
C ALA A 22 -13.57 7.77 -4.64
N ASP A 23 -14.07 7.21 -3.53
CA ASP A 23 -13.62 7.57 -2.18
C ASP A 23 -12.17 7.14 -1.93
N SER A 24 -11.80 5.91 -2.31
CA SER A 24 -10.43 5.42 -2.15
C SER A 24 -9.43 6.12 -3.08
N ASP A 25 -9.85 6.56 -4.28
CA ASP A 25 -9.03 7.38 -5.17
C ASP A 25 -8.82 8.80 -4.60
N ALA A 26 -9.87 9.41 -4.05
CA ALA A 26 -9.77 10.72 -3.39
C ALA A 26 -8.83 10.67 -2.17
N CYS A 27 -9.02 9.67 -1.29
CA CYS A 27 -8.15 9.47 -0.12
C CYS A 27 -6.68 9.25 -0.52
N LEU A 28 -6.43 8.44 -1.56
CA LEU A 28 -5.07 8.26 -2.07
C LEU A 28 -4.46 9.57 -2.57
N LYS A 29 -5.22 10.39 -3.31
CA LYS A 29 -4.77 11.70 -3.80
C LYS A 29 -4.46 12.67 -2.67
N GLU A 30 -5.27 12.70 -1.62
CA GLU A 30 -5.03 13.53 -0.44
C GLU A 30 -3.70 13.17 0.23
N ILE A 31 -3.47 11.88 0.52
CA ILE A 31 -2.21 11.40 1.11
C ILE A 31 -1.01 11.75 0.22
N LEU A 32 -1.13 11.57 -1.10
CA LEU A 32 -0.06 11.94 -2.03
C LEU A 32 0.18 13.46 -2.07
N GLY A 33 -0.84 14.26 -1.80
CA GLY A 33 -0.75 15.72 -1.70
C GLY A 33 -0.03 16.22 -0.43
N GLU A 34 -0.02 15.43 0.65
CA GLU A 34 0.66 15.79 1.91
C GLU A 34 2.18 15.88 1.77
N ASN A 35 2.77 15.06 0.89
CA ASN A 35 4.22 15.04 0.68
C ASN A 35 4.57 14.68 -0.77
N PRO A 36 5.28 15.56 -1.50
CA PRO A 36 5.62 15.34 -2.91
C PRO A 36 6.57 14.14 -3.15
N LEU A 37 7.20 13.60 -2.10
CA LEU A 37 8.04 12.40 -2.20
C LEU A 37 7.25 11.09 -2.08
N TYR A 38 5.98 11.15 -1.68
CA TYR A 38 5.14 9.95 -1.62
C TYR A 38 4.83 9.43 -3.02
N LYS A 39 4.84 8.11 -3.14
CA LYS A 39 4.46 7.37 -4.34
C LYS A 39 3.35 6.41 -3.94
N THR A 40 2.39 6.15 -4.82
CA THR A 40 1.30 5.18 -4.58
C THR A 40 1.83 3.86 -4.01
N SER A 41 2.92 3.33 -4.56
CA SER A 41 3.53 2.09 -4.06
C SER A 41 4.06 2.18 -2.62
N VAL A 42 4.54 3.36 -2.18
CA VAL A 42 4.98 3.60 -0.80
C VAL A 42 3.76 3.65 0.12
N VAL A 43 2.71 4.36 -0.27
CA VAL A 43 1.45 4.45 0.48
C VAL A 43 0.82 3.07 0.67
N ILE A 44 0.72 2.27 -0.40
CA ILE A 44 0.18 0.90 -0.32
C ILE A 44 1.04 0.02 0.61
N ARG A 45 2.38 0.07 0.50
CA ARG A 45 3.26 -0.67 1.41
C ARG A 45 3.08 -0.22 2.87
N ALA A 46 2.95 1.08 3.10
CA ALA A 46 2.70 1.62 4.43
C ALA A 46 1.35 1.14 4.98
N ALA A 47 0.29 1.14 4.17
CA ALA A 47 -1.02 0.63 4.55
C ALA A 47 -0.96 -0.85 4.96
N ILE A 48 -0.30 -1.71 4.17
CA ILE A 48 -0.11 -3.14 4.51
C ILE A 48 0.63 -3.30 5.84
N VAL A 49 1.70 -2.55 6.06
CA VAL A 49 2.46 -2.57 7.31
C VAL A 49 1.61 -2.08 8.48
N GLY A 50 0.81 -1.02 8.27
CA GLY A 50 -0.15 -0.49 9.25
C GLY A 50 -1.17 -1.53 9.67
N LEU A 51 -1.86 -2.15 8.69
CA LEU A 51 -2.83 -3.23 8.93
C LEU A 51 -2.20 -4.39 9.72
N ARG A 52 -0.97 -4.80 9.36
CA ARG A 52 -0.27 -5.88 10.06
C ARG A 52 0.00 -5.58 11.53
N ARG A 53 0.22 -4.31 11.89
CA ARG A 53 0.49 -3.87 13.27
C ARG A 53 -0.75 -3.77 14.14
N MET A 54 -1.93 -3.67 13.53
CA MET A 54 -3.21 -3.65 14.25
C MET A 54 -3.52 -5.02 14.87
N ASP A 55 -4.33 -5.01 15.93
CA ASP A 55 -4.95 -6.22 16.43
C ASP A 55 -5.85 -6.85 15.36
N LYS A 56 -6.11 -8.15 15.49
CA LYS A 56 -6.82 -8.91 14.46
C LYS A 56 -8.22 -8.36 14.22
N THR A 57 -8.95 -8.03 15.28
CA THR A 57 -10.36 -7.61 15.20
C THR A 57 -10.49 -6.23 14.56
N ALA A 58 -9.68 -5.25 14.97
CA ALA A 58 -9.68 -3.92 14.37
C ALA A 58 -9.25 -3.97 12.90
N ARG A 59 -8.23 -4.77 12.56
CA ARG A 59 -7.82 -4.99 11.16
C ARG A 59 -8.98 -5.56 10.34
N GLU A 60 -9.68 -6.56 10.85
CA GLU A 60 -10.79 -7.21 10.16
C GLU A 60 -11.95 -6.23 9.92
N GLN A 61 -12.34 -5.48 10.94
CA GLN A 61 -13.37 -4.45 10.84
C GLN A 61 -13.03 -3.40 9.76
N LEU A 62 -11.78 -2.91 9.76
CA LEU A 62 -11.34 -1.91 8.79
C LEU A 62 -11.32 -2.46 7.35
N ILE A 63 -10.96 -3.74 7.17
CA ILE A 63 -11.02 -4.39 5.86
C ILE A 63 -12.46 -4.55 5.37
N ILE A 64 -13.40 -4.89 6.26
CA ILE A 64 -14.83 -5.00 5.93
C ILE A 64 -15.39 -3.63 5.54
N GLU A 65 -15.07 -2.57 6.29
CA GLU A 65 -15.49 -1.20 5.96
C GLU A 65 -14.93 -0.70 4.63
N ALA A 66 -13.72 -1.13 4.27
CA ALA A 66 -13.08 -0.79 3.00
C ALA A 66 -13.53 -1.68 1.83
N ALA A 67 -14.23 -2.78 2.09
CA ALA A 67 -14.77 -3.62 1.04
C ALA A 67 -15.92 -2.87 0.34
N PRO A 68 -16.00 -2.88 -1.00
CA PRO A 68 -17.13 -2.30 -1.69
C PRO A 68 -18.43 -3.00 -1.24
N ASN A 69 -19.47 -2.21 -0.98
CA ASN A 69 -20.85 -2.70 -0.93
C ASN A 69 -21.31 -2.97 -2.37
N ASP A 70 -20.73 -3.96 -3.04
CA ASP A 70 -21.23 -4.50 -4.32
C ASP A 70 -22.14 -5.71 -4.06
#